data_AF-A0A7J8JXM7-F1
#
_entry.id   AF-A0A7J8JXM7-F1
#
_cell.length_a   1.000
_cell.length_b   1.000
_cell.length_c   1.000
_cell.angle_alpha   90.00
_cell.angle_beta   90.00
_cell.angle_gamma   90.00
#
_symmetry.space_group_name_H-M   'P 1'
#
loop_
_entity.id
_entity.type
_entity.pdbx_description
1 polymer ?
#
loop_
_entity_poly.entity_id
_entity_poly.type
_entity_poly.pdbx_seq_one_letter_code
_entity_poly.pdbx_strand_id
1 'polypeptide(L)'
;MRAGKGKMRNRRRIQRGGPRIICNEDNGIIKAFRNIPEITLLNVSKLNILKLAPGGHVGRFCIWTESAFRKLGNLYSTWRKAASLKSNYSLPMHKMLNTDLSRILKSPEIQRALQAPRKKIHRRVLKKNSLKNLRIM
;
A
#
# COMPACT_ATOMS: atom_id res chain seq x y z
N MET A 1 -13.21 -6.36 -24.54
CA MET A 1 -14.70 -6.36 -24.43
C MET A 1 -15.10 -7.04 -23.13
N ARG A 2 -16.18 -6.64 -22.43
CA ARG A 2 -16.62 -7.29 -21.17
C ARG A 2 -17.25 -8.67 -21.46
N ALA A 3 -16.92 -9.68 -20.65
CA ALA A 3 -17.52 -11.01 -20.75
C ALA A 3 -18.97 -11.04 -20.18
N GLY A 4 -19.77 -12.00 -20.66
CA GLY A 4 -21.11 -12.29 -20.15
C GLY A 4 -22.22 -11.29 -20.51
N LYS A 5 -23.37 -11.44 -19.84
CA LYS A 5 -24.60 -10.65 -20.07
C LYS A 5 -24.49 -9.16 -19.70
N GLY A 6 -23.40 -8.75 -19.04
CA GLY A 6 -23.14 -7.34 -18.72
C GLY A 6 -23.09 -6.42 -19.96
N LYS A 7 -22.78 -6.98 -21.13
CA LYS A 7 -22.81 -6.28 -22.42
C LYS A 7 -24.22 -5.75 -22.77
N MET A 8 -25.28 -6.47 -22.39
CA MET A 8 -26.68 -6.08 -22.62
C MET A 8 -27.16 -5.00 -21.64
N ARG A 9 -26.41 -4.75 -20.56
CA ARG A 9 -26.76 -3.78 -19.50
C ARG A 9 -25.88 -2.53 -19.56
N ASN A 10 -25.57 -2.04 -20.77
CA ASN A 10 -24.74 -0.84 -21.01
C ASN A 10 -23.32 -0.85 -20.39
N ARG A 11 -22.75 -2.03 -20.09
CA ARG A 11 -21.40 -2.19 -19.51
C ARG A 11 -20.48 -2.99 -20.43
N ARG A 12 -20.45 -2.66 -21.72
CA ARG A 12 -19.81 -3.45 -22.78
C ARG A 12 -18.27 -3.44 -22.76
N ARG A 13 -17.65 -2.38 -22.23
CA ARG A 13 -16.19 -2.18 -22.23
C ARG A 13 -15.61 -2.25 -20.80
N ILE A 14 -14.36 -2.68 -20.71
CA ILE A 14 -13.55 -2.65 -19.50
C ILE A 14 -12.27 -1.91 -19.89
N GLN A 15 -11.82 -1.02 -19.03
CA GLN A 15 -10.57 -0.28 -19.16
C GLN A 15 -9.77 -0.45 -17.86
N ARG A 16 -8.45 -0.36 -17.96
CA ARG A 16 -7.60 -0.32 -16.78
C ARG A 16 -7.68 1.08 -16.18
N GLY A 17 -7.26 1.20 -14.92
CA GLY A 17 -7.16 2.52 -14.30
C GLY A 17 -5.78 3.11 -14.60
N GLY A 18 -5.74 4.30 -15.18
CA GLY A 18 -4.52 5.04 -15.46
C GLY A 18 -4.10 5.95 -14.30
N PRO A 19 -3.29 6.98 -14.58
CA PRO A 19 -2.81 7.92 -13.58
C PRO A 19 -3.93 8.77 -12.96
N ARG A 20 -3.62 9.34 -11.80
CA ARG A 20 -4.45 10.33 -11.12
C ARG A 20 -3.79 11.69 -11.20
N ILE A 21 -4.43 12.66 -11.84
CA ILE A 21 -3.96 14.04 -11.87
C ILE A 21 -4.70 14.79 -10.77
N ILE A 22 -3.95 15.31 -9.80
CA ILE A 22 -4.50 16.01 -8.64
C ILE A 22 -4.13 17.49 -8.73
N CYS A 23 -5.16 18.33 -8.83
CA CYS A 23 -5.03 19.79 -8.94
C CYS A 23 -5.76 20.50 -7.80
N ASN A 24 -5.42 21.77 -7.57
CA ASN A 24 -6.15 22.65 -6.65
C ASN A 24 -7.31 23.35 -7.36
N GLU A 25 -7.01 23.96 -8.51
CA GLU A 25 -7.93 24.78 -9.29
C GLU A 25 -8.08 24.19 -10.70
N ASP A 26 -9.24 24.39 -11.31
CA ASP A 26 -9.53 23.95 -12.67
C ASP A 26 -9.42 25.12 -13.64
N ASN A 27 -8.20 25.41 -14.09
CA ASN A 27 -7.92 26.40 -15.14
C ASN A 27 -8.03 25.78 -16.54
N GLY A 28 -9.06 24.94 -16.76
CA GLY A 28 -9.24 24.19 -18.01
C GLY A 28 -8.55 22.82 -18.05
N ILE A 29 -7.88 22.41 -16.97
CA ILE A 29 -7.21 21.10 -16.84
C ILE A 29 -8.22 19.98 -17.06
N ILE A 30 -9.46 20.11 -16.56
CA ILE A 30 -10.47 19.07 -16.76
C ILE A 30 -10.78 18.88 -18.24
N LYS A 31 -10.95 19.98 -18.99
CA LYS A 31 -11.25 19.92 -20.42
C LYS A 31 -10.09 19.33 -21.22
N ALA A 32 -8.86 19.66 -20.86
CA ALA A 32 -7.65 19.15 -21.51
C ALA A 32 -7.49 17.62 -21.34
N PHE A 33 -7.71 17.10 -20.13
CA PHE A 33 -7.41 15.69 -19.82
C PHE A 33 -8.62 14.74 -19.88
N ARG A 34 -9.87 15.23 -19.90
CA ARG A 34 -11.06 14.36 -19.83
C ARG A 34 -11.21 13.36 -20.98
N ASN A 35 -10.65 13.66 -22.15
CA ASN A 35 -10.78 12.80 -23.34
C ASN A 35 -9.63 11.80 -23.50
N ILE A 36 -8.64 11.84 -22.59
CA ILE A 36 -7.58 10.86 -22.58
C ILE A 36 -8.09 9.64 -21.78
N PRO A 37 -8.11 8.43 -22.37
CA PRO A 37 -8.68 7.26 -21.72
C PRO A 37 -7.91 6.94 -20.43
N GLU A 38 -8.61 6.35 -19.46
CA GLU A 38 -8.07 5.82 -18.19
C GLU A 38 -7.52 6.86 -17.20
N ILE A 39 -7.29 8.11 -17.61
CA ILE A 39 -6.91 9.21 -16.73
C ILE A 39 -8.09 9.59 -15.82
N THR A 40 -7.79 9.91 -14.56
CA THR A 40 -8.79 10.45 -13.65
C THR A 40 -8.29 11.71 -12.99
N LEU A 41 -9.14 12.73 -13.03
CA LEU A 41 -8.90 14.03 -12.42
C LEU A 41 -9.49 14.07 -11.00
N LEU A 42 -8.76 14.70 -10.09
CA LEU A 42 -9.09 14.83 -8.69
C LEU A 42 -8.76 16.25 -8.21
N ASN A 43 -9.62 16.80 -7.36
CA ASN A 43 -9.32 18.04 -6.67
C ASN A 43 -8.76 17.71 -5.27
N VAL A 44 -7.67 18.38 -4.87
CA VAL A 44 -7.03 18.20 -3.55
C VAL A 44 -7.98 18.46 -2.37
N SER A 45 -8.91 19.40 -2.51
CA SER A 45 -9.92 19.68 -1.47
C SER A 45 -10.96 18.56 -1.33
N LYS A 46 -11.14 17.75 -2.38
CA LYS A 46 -12.18 16.70 -2.46
C LYS A 46 -11.56 15.37 -2.93
N LEU A 47 -10.53 14.91 -2.21
CA LEU A 47 -9.91 13.60 -2.47
C LEU A 47 -10.91 12.47 -2.20
N ASN A 48 -11.08 11.59 -3.19
CA ASN A 48 -12.02 10.47 -3.12
C ASN A 48 -11.27 9.13 -3.03
N ILE A 49 -11.55 8.36 -1.98
CA ILE A 49 -10.92 7.06 -1.75
C ILE A 49 -11.23 6.03 -2.83
N LEU A 50 -12.43 6.05 -3.44
CA LEU A 50 -12.78 5.13 -4.54
C LEU A 50 -11.92 5.35 -5.78
N LYS A 51 -11.43 6.59 -5.97
CA LYS A 51 -10.54 6.94 -7.08
C LYS A 51 -9.07 6.71 -6.74
N LEU A 52 -8.67 6.91 -5.48
CA LEU A 52 -7.29 6.70 -5.00
C LEU A 52 -6.95 5.22 -4.77
N ALA A 53 -7.89 4.43 -4.26
CA ALA A 53 -7.76 3.01 -3.97
C ALA A 53 -8.92 2.19 -4.58
N PRO A 54 -9.06 2.19 -5.93
CA PRO A 54 -10.13 1.44 -6.58
C PRO A 54 -9.97 -0.06 -6.34
N GLY A 55 -11.05 -0.72 -5.91
CA GLY A 55 -11.03 -2.13 -5.53
C GLY A 55 -10.35 -2.40 -4.17
N GLY A 56 -10.04 -1.36 -3.39
CA GLY A 56 -9.41 -1.50 -2.07
C GLY A 56 -7.89 -1.64 -2.09
N HIS A 57 -7.25 -1.62 -3.26
CA HIS A 57 -5.79 -1.67 -3.38
C HIS A 57 -5.17 -0.27 -3.28
N VAL A 58 -4.19 -0.11 -2.39
CA VAL A 58 -3.39 1.12 -2.25
C VAL A 58 -2.28 1.19 -3.31
N GLY A 59 -1.73 2.38 -3.54
CA GLY A 59 -0.59 2.58 -4.46
C GLY A 59 -1.00 2.86 -5.91
N ARG A 60 -1.65 4.01 -6.14
CA ARG A 60 -1.92 4.52 -7.50
C ARG A 60 -0.85 5.52 -7.93
N PHE A 61 -0.56 5.54 -9.23
CA PHE A 61 0.32 6.55 -9.82
C PHE A 61 -0.39 7.91 -9.82
N CYS A 62 0.08 8.82 -8.97
CA CYS A 62 -0.48 10.14 -8.77
C CYS A 62 0.49 11.22 -9.25
N ILE A 63 -0.01 12.12 -10.08
CA ILE A 63 0.68 13.31 -10.59
C ILE A 63 0.05 14.52 -9.90
N TRP A 64 0.87 15.31 -9.24
CA TRP A 64 0.43 16.45 -8.45
C TRP A 64 0.87 17.75 -9.10
N THR A 65 -0.01 18.76 -9.13
CA THR A 65 0.42 20.13 -9.36
C THR A 65 1.08 20.70 -8.11
N GLU A 66 2.00 21.64 -8.28
CA GLU A 66 2.70 22.27 -7.16
C GLU A 66 1.73 22.87 -6.14
N SER A 67 0.72 23.61 -6.61
CA SER A 67 -0.31 24.23 -5.77
C SER A 67 -1.13 23.20 -4.97
N ALA A 68 -1.44 22.04 -5.58
CA ALA A 68 -2.12 20.96 -4.89
C ALA A 68 -1.23 20.36 -3.80
N PHE A 69 0.05 20.18 -4.08
CA PHE A 69 1.00 19.61 -3.12
C PHE A 69 1.21 20.54 -1.91
N ARG A 70 1.36 21.86 -2.13
CA ARG A 70 1.45 22.84 -1.04
C ARG A 70 0.18 22.83 -0.17
N LYS A 71 -1.00 22.74 -0.78
CA LYS A 71 -2.29 22.75 -0.06
C LYS A 71 -2.52 21.53 0.83
N LEU A 72 -1.89 20.38 0.56
CA LEU A 72 -1.96 19.20 1.44
C LEU A 72 -1.50 19.51 2.87
N GLY A 73 -0.44 20.32 3.01
CA GLY A 73 0.06 20.75 4.31
C GLY A 73 -0.99 21.49 5.12
N ASN A 74 -1.82 22.33 4.50
CA ASN A 74 -2.89 23.04 5.22
C ASN A 74 -4.10 22.14 5.52
N LEU A 75 -4.31 21.11 4.70
CA LEU A 75 -5.48 20.23 4.74
C LEU A 75 -5.35 19.11 5.76
N TYR A 76 -4.16 18.51 5.88
CA TYR A 76 -3.87 17.42 6.82
C TYR A 76 -2.81 17.77 7.86
N SER A 77 -1.96 18.77 7.60
CA SER A 77 -0.89 19.25 8.49
C SER A 77 0.11 18.17 8.88
N THR A 78 0.81 18.38 9.99
CA THR A 78 1.84 17.48 10.54
C THR A 78 1.46 17.07 11.95
N TRP A 79 2.11 16.08 12.54
CA TRP A 79 1.83 15.70 13.95
C TRP A 79 2.05 16.84 14.97
N ARG A 80 2.80 17.89 14.61
CA ARG A 80 3.10 19.04 15.50
C ARG A 80 2.09 20.18 15.40
N LYS A 81 1.35 20.30 14.29
CA LYS A 81 0.45 21.43 14.02
C LYS A 81 -0.92 20.89 13.63
N ALA A 82 -2.00 21.48 14.14
CA ALA A 82 -3.35 21.09 13.71
C ALA A 82 -3.59 21.44 12.23
N ALA A 83 -4.57 20.76 11.59
CA ALA A 83 -5.02 21.11 10.25
C ALA A 83 -5.80 22.44 10.28
N SER A 84 -5.53 23.31 9.31
CA SER A 84 -6.23 24.61 9.20
C SER A 84 -7.61 24.45 8.55
N LEU A 85 -7.71 23.58 7.53
CA LEU A 85 -8.94 23.42 6.74
C LEU A 85 -9.90 22.36 7.27
N LYS A 86 -9.48 21.55 8.26
CA LYS A 86 -10.30 20.50 8.87
C LYS A 86 -10.33 20.70 10.38
N SER A 87 -11.50 21.08 10.89
CA SER A 87 -11.72 21.18 12.33
C SER A 87 -11.67 19.80 12.99
N ASN A 88 -11.10 19.74 14.20
CA ASN A 88 -11.01 18.53 15.04
C ASN A 88 -10.40 17.31 14.34
N TYR A 89 -9.55 17.52 13.35
CA TYR A 89 -8.82 16.45 12.65
C TYR A 89 -7.34 16.46 13.04
N SER A 90 -6.82 15.29 13.37
CA SER A 90 -5.38 15.05 13.59
C SER A 90 -4.92 13.83 12.81
N LEU A 91 -3.61 13.78 12.52
CA LEU A 91 -2.99 12.61 11.89
C LEU A 91 -2.97 11.42 12.86
N PRO A 92 -3.34 10.22 12.41
CA PRO A 92 -3.19 9.01 13.22
C PRO A 92 -1.74 8.82 13.70
N MET A 93 -1.58 8.39 14.95
CA MET A 93 -0.27 8.02 15.49
C MET A 93 0.18 6.68 14.94
N HIS A 94 1.47 6.58 14.58
CA HIS A 94 2.07 5.32 14.15
C HIS A 94 2.24 4.40 15.36
N LYS A 95 1.98 3.10 15.19
CA LYS A 95 2.16 2.11 16.27
C LYS A 95 3.62 1.71 16.48
N MET A 96 4.43 1.77 15.42
CA MET A 96 5.86 1.49 15.44
C MET A 96 6.60 2.71 14.90
N LEU A 97 7.56 3.22 15.68
CA LEU A 97 8.43 4.34 15.25
C LEU A 97 9.32 3.94 14.07
N ASN A 98 9.92 2.76 14.14
CA ASN A 98 10.72 2.17 13.07
C ASN A 98 10.07 0.86 12.61
N THR A 99 9.75 0.75 11.32
CA THR A 99 9.16 -0.45 10.71
C THR A 99 10.20 -1.40 10.09
N ASP A 100 11.48 -1.02 10.04
CA ASP A 100 12.55 -1.87 9.52
C ASP A 100 12.94 -2.94 10.55
N LEU A 101 12.21 -4.05 10.51
CA LEU A 101 12.45 -5.20 11.36
C LEU A 101 13.82 -5.83 11.09
N SER A 102 14.32 -5.79 9.85
CA SER A 102 15.60 -6.40 9.51
C SER A 102 16.77 -5.68 10.20
N ARG A 103 16.70 -4.35 10.28
CA ARG A 103 17.66 -3.52 11.01
C ARG A 103 17.55 -3.72 12.51
N ILE A 104 16.32 -3.79 13.04
CA ILE A 104 16.10 -4.05 14.47
C ILE A 104 16.69 -5.41 14.85
N LEU A 105 16.34 -6.48 14.12
CA LEU A 105 16.84 -7.82 14.43
C LEU A 105 18.36 -7.92 14.31
N LYS A 106 18.99 -7.23 13.37
CA LYS A 106 20.45 -7.24 13.18
C LYS A 106 21.20 -6.22 14.05
N SER A 107 20.51 -5.48 14.92
CA SER A 107 21.15 -4.48 15.77
C SER A 107 22.09 -5.15 16.77
N PRO A 108 23.25 -4.55 17.09
CA PRO A 108 24.22 -5.18 17.98
C PRO A 108 23.68 -5.37 19.39
N GLU A 109 22.76 -4.51 19.85
CA GLU A 109 22.12 -4.61 21.15
C GLU A 109 21.31 -5.91 21.25
N ILE A 110 20.52 -6.23 20.21
CA ILE A 110 19.75 -7.46 20.16
C ILE A 110 20.67 -8.66 19.94
N GLN A 111 21.60 -8.59 18.98
CA GLN A 111 22.51 -9.70 18.68
C GLN A 111 23.39 -10.09 19.86
N ARG A 112 23.81 -9.15 20.71
CA ARG A 112 24.55 -9.45 21.95
C ARG A 112 23.71 -10.19 22.99
N ALA A 113 22.41 -9.95 23.02
CA ALA A 113 21.49 -10.58 23.98
C ALA A 113 20.98 -11.96 23.50
N LEU A 114 21.15 -12.30 22.22
CA LEU A 114 20.65 -13.55 21.64
C LEU A 114 21.59 -14.74 21.90
N GLN A 115 20.99 -15.91 22.09
CA GLN A 115 21.71 -17.18 22.11
C GLN A 115 21.95 -17.71 20.69
N ALA A 116 22.93 -18.60 20.55
CA ALA A 116 23.23 -19.26 19.29
C ALA A 116 22.00 -20.05 18.75
N PRO A 117 21.68 -19.93 17.46
CA PRO A 117 20.50 -20.57 16.88
C PRO A 117 20.64 -22.09 16.80
N ARG A 118 19.63 -22.82 17.27
CA ARG A 118 19.54 -24.29 17.11
C ARG A 118 18.88 -24.63 15.78
N LYS A 119 19.70 -24.93 14.75
CA LYS A 119 19.20 -25.23 13.39
C LYS A 119 18.96 -26.73 13.13
N LYS A 120 19.23 -27.61 14.10
CA LYS A 120 19.11 -29.07 13.94
C LYS A 120 17.64 -29.48 13.98
N ILE A 121 17.14 -29.98 12.86
CA ILE A 121 15.78 -30.56 12.76
C ILE A 121 15.88 -32.05 13.04
N HIS A 122 15.30 -32.50 14.15
CA HIS A 122 15.19 -33.92 14.47
C HIS A 122 13.98 -34.52 13.76
N ARG A 123 14.24 -35.28 12.69
CA ARG A 123 13.20 -36.04 12.01
C ARG A 123 12.97 -37.37 12.71
N ARG A 124 11.73 -37.87 12.67
CA ARG A 124 11.42 -39.23 13.14
C ARG A 124 12.30 -40.21 12.37
N VAL A 125 13.16 -40.92 13.11
CA VAL A 125 13.98 -41.98 12.53
C VAL A 125 13.10 -43.22 12.45
N LEU A 126 12.98 -43.80 11.25
CA LEU A 126 12.31 -45.09 11.08
C LEU A 126 13.12 -46.15 11.84
N LYS A 127 12.48 -46.78 12.85
CA LYS A 127 13.10 -47.89 13.58
C LYS A 127 13.27 -49.06 12.60
N LYS A 128 14.52 -49.36 12.27
CA LYS A 128 14.89 -50.52 11.48
C LYS A 128 15.02 -51.73 12.42
N ASN A 129 14.68 -52.91 11.93
CA ASN A 129 14.73 -54.15 12.71
C ASN A 129 16.20 -54.62 12.87
N SER A 130 16.68 -54.78 14.11
CA SER A 130 18.06 -55.17 14.45
C SER A 130 18.38 -56.61 14.07
N LEU A 131 17.39 -57.51 14.06
CA LEU A 131 17.58 -58.91 13.65
C LEU A 131 17.78 -59.05 12.14
N LYS A 132 17.33 -58.06 11.36
CA LYS A 132 17.37 -58.07 9.88
C LYS A 132 18.39 -57.09 9.31
N ASN A 133 19.01 -56.24 10.11
CA ASN A 133 19.93 -55.20 9.64
C ASN A 133 21.24 -55.20 10.43
N LEU A 134 22.29 -55.75 9.82
CA LEU A 134 23.63 -55.90 10.42
C LEU A 134 24.26 -54.57 10.88
N ARG A 135 23.89 -53.43 10.28
CA ARG A 135 24.42 -52.12 10.68
C ARG A 135 23.78 -51.54 11.94
N ILE A 136 22.82 -52.26 12.52
CA ILE A 136 21.97 -51.83 13.64
C ILE A 136 21.96 -52.88 14.75
N MET A 137 22.25 -54.15 14.42
CA MET A 137 22.70 -55.16 15.37
C MET A 137 23.94 -54.65 16.11
#